data_AF-A0A8D8IZF2-F1
#
_entry.id   AF-A0A8D8IZF2-F1
#
_cell.length_a   1.000
_cell.length_b   1.000
_cell.length_c   1.000
_cell.angle_alpha   90.00
_cell.angle_beta   90.00
_cell.angle_gamma   90.00
#
_symmetry.space_group_name_H-M   'P 1'
#
loop_
_entity.id
_entity.type
_entity.pdbx_description
1 polymer ?
#
loop_
_entity_poly.entity_id
_entity_poly.type
_entity_poly.pdbx_seq_one_letter_code
_entity_poly.pdbx_strand_id
1 'polypeptide(L)'
;GVFFFVVVDAYSKWPEIFATPSSSTKATLKLLRQCIARFGRMDLLVSDNGPQFTSAEFRTFLKQNGIQHVTTAPYHPASNGQAERFVATLKRALKKINEGEDLE
;
A
#
# COMPACT_ATOMS: atom_id res chain seq x y z
N GLY A 1 -16.68 2.22 -7.26
CA GLY A 1 -16.07 2.65 -5.99
C GLY A 1 -14.65 3.11 -6.24
N VAL A 2 -14.11 3.99 -5.39
CA VAL A 2 -12.69 4.39 -5.44
C VAL A 2 -11.90 3.48 -4.51
N PHE A 3 -10.79 2.93 -4.99
CA PHE A 3 -9.84 2.20 -4.18
C PHE A 3 -8.65 3.09 -3.84
N PHE A 4 -8.09 2.93 -2.65
CA PHE A 4 -6.87 3.62 -2.23
C PHE A 4 -5.76 2.59 -2.10
N PHE A 5 -4.68 2.78 -2.85
CA PHE A 5 -3.44 2.06 -2.66
C PHE A 5 -2.56 2.88 -1.74
N VAL A 6 -2.24 2.30 -0.58
CA VAL A 6 -1.48 2.97 0.48
C VAL A 6 -0.15 2.26 0.65
N VAL A 7 0.93 3.01 0.57
CA VAL A 7 2.29 2.55 0.88
C VAL A 7 2.79 3.37 2.06
N VAL A 8 3.31 2.71 3.09
CA VAL A 8 3.87 3.41 4.25
C VAL A 8 5.34 3.02 4.36
N ASP A 9 6.23 4.01 4.37
CA ASP A 9 7.62 3.76 4.67
C ASP A 9 7.76 3.36 6.15
N ALA A 10 8.35 2.18 6.39
CA ALA A 10 8.46 1.63 7.73
C ALA A 10 9.43 2.42 8.61
N TYR A 11 10.39 3.16 8.04
CA TYR A 11 11.35 3.96 8.81
C TYR A 11 10.79 5.33 9.17
N SER A 12 10.54 6.18 8.17
CA SER A 12 10.07 7.56 8.34
C SER A 12 8.60 7.68 8.76
N LYS A 13 7.83 6.59 8.63
CA LYS A 13 6.37 6.57 8.77
C LYS A 13 5.64 7.40 7.72
N TRP A 14 6.32 7.80 6.64
CA TRP A 14 5.73 8.56 5.56
C TRP A 14 4.66 7.74 4.81
N PRO A 15 3.42 8.23 4.71
CA PRO A 15 2.37 7.58 3.93
C PRO A 15 2.29 8.16 2.52
N GLU A 16 2.27 7.28 1.54
CA GLU A 16 1.96 7.60 0.15
C GLU A 16 0.61 6.97 -0.23
N ILE A 17 -0.33 7.79 -0.70
CA ILE A 17 -1.71 7.38 -0.99
C ILE A 17 -2.01 7.65 -2.46
N PHE A 18 -2.49 6.63 -3.16
CA PHE A 18 -2.94 6.73 -4.54
C PHE A 18 -4.41 6.34 -4.66
N ALA A 19 -5.22 7.22 -5.24
CA ALA A 19 -6.61 6.90 -5.61
C ALA A 19 -6.64 6.21 -6.98
N THR A 20 -7.39 5.11 -7.10
CA THR A 20 -7.52 4.34 -8.34
C THR A 20 -8.94 3.75 -8.48
N PRO A 21 -9.51 3.69 -9.69
CA PRO A 21 -10.78 3.01 -9.92
C PRO A 21 -10.67 1.47 -9.91
N SER A 22 -9.44 0.91 -9.87
CA SER A 22 -9.19 -0.53 -9.99
C SER A 22 -8.19 -1.02 -8.94
N SER A 23 -8.51 -2.16 -8.31
CA SER A 23 -7.64 -2.93 -7.42
C SER A 23 -6.88 -4.07 -8.13
N SER A 24 -6.86 -4.07 -9.47
CA SER A 24 -6.16 -5.11 -10.24
C SER A 24 -4.64 -5.08 -10.00
N THR A 25 -3.96 -6.21 -10.25
CA THR A 25 -2.49 -6.30 -10.21
C THR A 25 -1.85 -5.22 -11.09
N LYS A 26 -2.31 -5.08 -12.34
CA LYS A 26 -1.76 -4.12 -13.30
C LYS A 26 -1.86 -2.67 -12.81
N ALA A 27 -3.02 -2.30 -12.23
CA ALA A 27 -3.20 -0.98 -11.63
C ALA A 27 -2.26 -0.79 -10.43
N THR A 28 -2.18 -1.79 -9.55
CA THR A 28 -1.29 -1.78 -8.37
C THR A 28 0.18 -1.62 -8.77
N LEU A 29 0.65 -2.36 -9.78
CA LEU A 29 2.01 -2.27 -10.29
C LEU A 29 2.32 -0.91 -10.91
N LYS A 30 1.36 -0.29 -11.61
CA LYS A 30 1.52 1.07 -12.13
C LYS A 30 1.78 2.07 -11.00
N LEU A 31 1.01 1.99 -9.93
CA LEU A 31 1.14 2.88 -8.78
C LEU A 31 2.43 2.59 -7.99
N LEU A 32 2.78 1.32 -7.82
CA LEU A 32 4.03 0.93 -7.16
C LEU A 32 5.26 1.45 -7.93
N ARG A 33 5.25 1.40 -9.27
CA ARG A 33 6.29 2.03 -10.10
C ARG A 33 6.41 3.53 -9.85
N GLN A 34 5.28 4.24 -9.74
CA GLN A 34 5.28 5.67 -9.42
C GLN A 34 5.87 5.94 -8.03
N CYS A 35 5.54 5.11 -7.05
CA CYS A 35 6.11 5.20 -5.70
C CYS A 35 7.64 5.00 -5.71
N ILE A 36 8.13 3.96 -6.39
CA ILE A 36 9.57 3.70 -6.54
C ILE A 36 10.27 4.83 -7.29
N ALA A 37 9.66 5.40 -8.33
CA ALA A 37 10.24 6.53 -9.06
C ALA A 37 10.37 7.79 -8.19
N ARG A 38 9.48 7.98 -7.21
CA ARG A 38 9.48 9.15 -6.32
C ARG A 38 10.45 9.01 -5.16
N PHE A 39 10.49 7.85 -4.51
CA PHE A 39 11.24 7.64 -3.27
C PHE A 39 12.51 6.80 -3.44
N GLY A 40 12.73 6.25 -4.63
CA GLY A 40 13.81 5.32 -4.91
C GLY A 40 13.40 3.86 -4.69
N ARG A 41 14.40 2.98 -4.79
CA ARG A 41 14.21 1.53 -4.70
C ARG A 41 13.85 1.11 -3.28
N MET A 42 12.83 0.26 -3.16
CA MET A 42 12.49 -0.42 -1.90
C MET A 42 13.31 -1.71 -1.79
N ASP A 43 13.85 -2.01 -0.62
CA ASP A 43 14.53 -3.30 -0.39
C ASP A 43 13.54 -4.42 -0.07
N LEU A 44 12.54 -4.09 0.75
CA LEU A 44 11.54 -5.02 1.27
C LEU A 44 10.14 -4.42 1.14
N LEU A 45 9.23 -5.16 0.52
CA LEU A 45 7.81 -4.87 0.48
C LEU A 45 7.08 -5.88 1.36
N VAL A 46 6.28 -5.37 2.31
CA VAL A 46 5.39 -6.18 3.14
C VAL A 46 3.94 -5.90 2.73
N SER A 47 3.16 -6.95 2.46
CA SER A 47 1.74 -6.82 2.12
C SER A 47 0.91 -7.95 2.72
N ASP A 48 -0.42 -7.83 2.67
CA ASP A 48 -1.30 -8.97 2.88
C ASP A 48 -1.26 -9.98 1.72
N ASN A 49 -2.04 -11.05 1.83
CA ASN A 49 -2.19 -12.08 0.80
C ASN A 49 -3.24 -11.74 -0.27
N GLY A 50 -3.54 -10.45 -0.48
CA GLY A 50 -4.46 -10.00 -1.51
C GLY A 50 -4.08 -10.54 -2.91
N PRO A 51 -5.06 -10.86 -3.76
CA PRO A 51 -4.81 -11.48 -5.07
C PRO A 51 -3.90 -10.63 -5.97
N GLN A 52 -3.97 -9.31 -5.84
CA GLN A 52 -3.10 -8.38 -6.56
C GLN A 52 -1.62 -8.54 -6.19
N PHE A 53 -1.32 -8.84 -4.92
CA PHE A 53 0.04 -8.97 -4.41
C PHE A 53 0.60 -10.38 -4.57
N THR A 54 -0.26 -11.39 -4.70
CA THR A 54 0.17 -12.80 -4.82
C THR A 54 0.29 -13.28 -6.26
N SER A 55 -0.19 -12.51 -7.23
CA SER A 55 -0.15 -12.83 -8.66
C SER A 55 1.27 -12.99 -9.24
N ALA A 56 1.40 -13.82 -10.28
CA ALA A 56 2.69 -14.09 -10.94
C ALA A 56 3.33 -12.84 -11.55
N GLU A 57 2.51 -11.94 -12.12
CA GLU A 57 2.96 -10.66 -12.67
C GLU A 57 3.58 -9.78 -11.57
N PHE A 58 2.96 -9.72 -10.40
CA PHE A 58 3.47 -8.95 -9.26
C PHE A 58 4.82 -9.48 -8.76
N ARG A 59 4.90 -10.80 -8.54
CA ARG A 59 6.15 -11.47 -8.12
C ARG A 59 7.29 -11.24 -9.12
N THR A 60 6.98 -11.33 -10.41
CA THR A 60 7.96 -11.11 -11.49
C THR A 60 8.47 -9.68 -11.48
N PHE A 61 7.57 -8.70 -11.35
CA PHE A 61 7.94 -7.29 -11.25
C PHE A 61 8.87 -7.03 -10.06
N LEU A 62 8.54 -7.53 -8.87
CA LEU A 62 9.38 -7.32 -7.69
C LEU A 62 10.76 -7.96 -7.84
N LYS A 63 10.81 -9.19 -8.39
CA LYS A 63 12.07 -9.88 -8.67
C LYS A 63 12.96 -9.09 -9.64
N GLN A 64 12.37 -8.54 -10.71
CA GLN A 64 13.09 -7.71 -11.69
C GLN A 64 13.65 -6.41 -11.09
N ASN A 65 13.01 -5.89 -10.05
CA ASN A 65 13.45 -4.68 -9.34
C ASN A 65 14.31 -4.97 -8.10
N GLY A 66 14.64 -6.25 -7.86
CA GLY A 66 15.42 -6.67 -6.68
C GLY A 66 14.71 -6.38 -5.35
N ILE A 67 13.38 -6.36 -5.34
CA ILE A 67 12.56 -6.08 -4.16
C ILE A 67 12.17 -7.42 -3.53
N GLN A 68 12.51 -7.62 -2.26
CA GLN A 68 12.05 -8.78 -1.52
C GLN A 68 10.57 -8.59 -1.14
N HIS A 69 9.74 -9.61 -1.38
CA HIS A 69 8.33 -9.59 -1.00
C HIS A 69 8.10 -10.52 0.18
N VAL A 70 7.53 -9.99 1.26
CA VAL A 70 7.05 -10.77 2.39
C VAL A 70 5.55 -10.55 2.51
N THR A 71 4.78 -11.63 2.46
CA THR A 71 3.35 -11.54 2.77
C THR A 71 3.11 -11.85 4.24
N THR A 72 2.23 -11.10 4.89
CA THR A 72 1.82 -11.41 6.26
C THR A 72 1.08 -12.74 6.30
N ALA A 73 1.55 -13.64 7.17
CA ALA A 73 0.77 -14.81 7.54
C ALA A 73 -0.51 -14.33 8.27
N PRO A 74 -1.63 -15.08 8.20
CA PRO A 74 -2.87 -14.74 8.90
C PRO A 74 -2.70 -14.49 10.42
N TYR A 75 -1.62 -15.01 11.02
CA TYR A 75 -1.35 -14.97 12.45
C TYR A 75 -0.22 -14.00 12.87
N HIS A 76 0.35 -13.21 11.94
CA HIS A 76 1.37 -12.18 12.24
C HIS A 76 0.96 -10.78 11.78
N PRO A 77 -0.10 -10.19 12.36
CA PRO A 77 -0.61 -8.85 12.01
C PRO A 77 0.38 -7.71 12.31
N ALA A 78 1.42 -7.96 13.12
CA ALA A 78 2.40 -6.93 13.49
C ALA A 78 3.16 -6.36 12.28
N SER A 79 3.43 -7.15 11.24
CA SER A 79 4.27 -6.71 10.11
C SER A 79 3.55 -5.76 9.15
N ASN A 80 2.24 -5.93 8.96
CA ASN A 80 1.40 -5.02 8.15
C ASN A 80 0.61 -4.01 8.99
N GLY A 81 0.67 -4.12 10.32
CA GLY A 81 -0.13 -3.30 11.24
C GLY A 81 0.14 -1.80 11.17
N GLN A 82 1.25 -1.35 10.57
CA GLN A 82 1.46 0.08 10.31
C GLN A 82 0.59 0.58 9.16
N ALA A 83 0.56 -0.14 8.04
CA ALA A 83 -0.30 0.19 6.91
C ALA A 83 -1.78 0.12 7.31
N GLU A 84 -2.18 -0.91 8.06
CA GLU A 84 -3.56 -1.06 8.56
C GLU A 84 -3.99 0.08 9.47
N ARG A 85 -3.13 0.47 10.43
CA ARG A 85 -3.37 1.63 11.29
C ARG A 85 -3.52 2.91 10.49
N PHE A 86 -2.66 3.12 9.50
CA PHE A 86 -2.74 4.30 8.65
C PHE A 86 -4.03 4.32 7.82
N VAL A 87 -4.44 3.19 7.24
CA VAL A 87 -5.71 3.06 6.50
C VAL A 87 -6.90 3.38 7.42
N ALA A 88 -6.89 2.95 8.67
CA ALA A 88 -7.93 3.30 9.64
C ALA A 88 -7.98 4.81 9.91
N THR A 89 -6.82 5.45 10.12
CA THR A 89 -6.72 6.90 10.29
C THR A 89 -7.23 7.65 9.07
N LEU A 90 -6.81 7.25 7.87
CA LEU A 90 -7.24 7.85 6.60
C LEU A 90 -8.77 7.78 6.43
N LYS A 91 -9.38 6.62 6.70
CA LYS A 91 -10.83 6.46 6.61
C LYS A 91 -11.57 7.38 7.59
N ARG A 92 -11.06 7.55 8.81
CA ARG A 92 -11.64 8.46 9.81
C ARG A 92 -11.55 9.92 9.35
N ALA A 93 -10.38 10.34 8.85
CA ALA A 93 -10.19 11.69 8.33
C ALA A 93 -11.10 11.99 7.14
N LEU A 94 -11.20 11.06 6.17
CA LEU A 94 -12.09 11.20 5.02
C LEU A 94 -13.57 11.29 5.43
N LYS A 95 -13.97 10.55 6.48
CA LYS A 95 -15.33 10.62 7.02
C LYS A 95 -15.63 12.00 7.61
N LYS A 96 -14.72 12.54 8.44
CA LYS A 96 -14.86 13.88 9.03
C LYS A 96 -14.98 14.98 7.98
N ILE A 97 -14.11 14.95 6.97
CA ILE A 97 -14.16 15.90 5.84
C ILE A 97 -15.54 15.83 5.15
N ASN A 98 -16.06 14.63 4.92
CA ASN A 98 -17.36 14.46 4.27
C ASN A 98 -18.53 14.90 5.16
N GLU A 99 -18.37 14.89 6.47
CA GLU A 99 -19.34 15.39 7.47
C GLU A 99 -19.21 16.91 7.70
N GLY A 100 -18.25 17.58 7.04
CA GLY A 100 -18.01 19.02 7.18
C GLY A 100 -17.32 19.41 8.50
N GLU A 101 -16.71 18.44 9.19
CA GLU A 101 -15.94 18.69 10.41
C GLU A 101 -14.48 19.03 10.08
N ASP A 102 -13.97 20.10 10.69
CA ASP A 102 -12.55 20.46 10.61
C ASP A 102 -11.66 19.38 11.23
N LEU A 103 -10.48 19.18 10.65
CA LEU A 103 -9.53 18.13 11.03
C LEU A 103 -8.58 18.51 12.18
N GLU A 104 -8.92 19.54 12.95
CA GLU A 104 -8.13 20.01 14.10
C GLU A 104 -8.32 19.16 15.37
#